data_AF-C7M8T8-F1
#
_entry.id   AF-C7M8T8-F1
#
_cell.length_a   1.000
_cell.length_b   1.000
_cell.length_c   1.000
_cell.angle_alpha   90.00
_cell.angle_beta   90.00
_cell.angle_gamma   90.00
#
_symmetry.space_group_name_H-M   'P 1'
#
loop_
_entity.id
_entity.type
_entity.pdbx_description
1 polymer ?
#
loop_
_entity_poly.entity_id
_entity_poly.type
_entity_poly.pdbx_seq_one_letter_code
_entity_poly.pdbx_strand_id
1 'polypeptide(L)'
;MTSEEIKAIVYYIQGLQVLWKEGYNAEKVGDYTSNFICKDFRDYNTTNELWEVINELRLMGEGEEWEKTKEEVEALIQEKLGISICEPISILSYTTNLFIKQLTSDFSTNSLVLSFIEQTKELITYQEYTLALENLLKSLLEKCISIPRDTLAIIDVIEDSYIKRLQASLWGV
;
A
#
# COMPACT_ATOMS: atom_id res chain seq x y z
N MET A 1 -7.05 5.95 -6.01
CA MET A 1 -5.57 5.90 -6.02
C MET A 1 -5.14 5.17 -7.28
N THR A 2 -4.15 5.69 -7.98
CA THR A 2 -3.61 5.20 -9.25
C THR A 2 -2.46 4.22 -9.01
N SER A 3 -2.11 3.44 -10.04
CA SER A 3 -0.95 2.52 -9.97
C SER A 3 0.37 3.22 -9.64
N GLU A 4 0.54 4.43 -10.16
CA GLU A 4 1.75 5.23 -9.93
C GLU A 4 1.83 5.77 -8.49
N GLU A 5 0.70 6.19 -7.93
CA GLU A 5 0.62 6.57 -6.51
C GLU A 5 0.95 5.38 -5.59
N ILE A 6 0.43 4.20 -5.89
CA ILE A 6 0.74 2.98 -5.14
C ILE A 6 2.24 2.69 -5.17
N LYS A 7 2.87 2.71 -6.35
CA LYS A 7 4.32 2.49 -6.48
C LYS A 7 5.11 3.52 -5.69
N ALA A 8 4.75 4.80 -5.79
CA ALA A 8 5.43 5.87 -5.06
C ALA A 8 5.39 5.64 -3.54
N ILE A 9 4.23 5.28 -2.98
CA ILE A 9 4.10 4.94 -1.56
C ILE A 9 5.01 3.77 -1.20
N VAL A 10 4.93 2.67 -1.94
CA VAL A 10 5.71 1.45 -1.64
C VAL A 10 7.21 1.72 -1.70
N TYR A 11 7.69 2.37 -2.76
CA TYR A 11 9.12 2.67 -2.91
C TYR A 11 9.63 3.64 -1.86
N TYR A 12 8.83 4.67 -1.53
CA TYR A 12 9.19 5.60 -0.48
C TYR A 12 9.39 4.89 0.86
N ILE A 13 8.43 4.06 1.27
CA ILE A 13 8.50 3.29 2.52
C ILE A 13 9.65 2.28 2.49
N GLN A 14 9.88 1.58 1.37
CA GLN A 14 11.00 0.65 1.26
C GLN A 14 12.36 1.32 1.49
N GLY A 15 12.57 2.53 0.95
CA GLY A 15 13.81 3.25 1.22
C GLY A 15 13.93 3.70 2.70
N LEU A 16 12.84 4.14 3.32
CA LEU A 16 12.85 4.43 4.77
C LEU A 16 13.17 3.17 5.61
N GLN A 17 12.65 2.00 5.21
CA GLN A 17 12.95 0.72 5.87
C GLN A 17 14.43 0.35 5.83
N VAL A 18 15.14 0.70 4.74
CA VAL A 18 16.60 0.51 4.64
C VAL A 18 17.30 1.38 5.68
N LEU A 19 16.94 2.65 5.78
CA LEU A 19 17.51 3.57 6.77
C LEU A 19 17.25 3.11 8.20
N TRP A 20 16.04 2.60 8.49
CA TRP A 20 15.68 2.05 9.80
C TRP A 20 16.60 0.90 10.23
N LYS A 21 16.96 0.02 9.29
CA LYS A 21 17.84 -1.13 9.55
C LYS A 21 19.29 -0.73 9.79
N GLU A 22 19.74 0.39 9.23
CA GLU A 22 21.08 0.95 9.47
C GLU A 22 21.21 1.68 10.82
N GLY A 23 20.09 1.89 11.51
CA GLY A 23 20.00 2.69 12.73
C GLY A 23 19.34 4.05 12.44
N TYR A 24 18.27 4.34 13.19
CA TYR A 24 17.49 5.56 13.02
C TYR A 24 18.36 6.82 13.20
N ASN A 25 18.25 7.75 12.25
CA ASN A 25 18.85 9.08 12.30
C ASN A 25 17.95 10.04 11.51
N ALA A 26 17.55 11.14 12.15
CA ALA A 26 16.56 12.05 11.60
C ALA A 26 17.08 12.80 10.34
N GLU A 27 18.35 13.20 10.34
CA GLU A 27 18.99 13.86 9.19
C GLU A 27 18.99 12.97 7.95
N LYS A 28 19.39 11.70 8.08
CA LYS A 28 19.35 10.72 6.97
C LYS A 28 17.95 10.56 6.39
N VAL A 29 16.92 10.58 7.24
CA VAL A 29 15.52 10.46 6.82
C VAL A 29 15.07 11.72 6.08
N GLY A 30 15.44 12.90 6.57
CA GLY A 30 15.19 14.18 5.91
C GLY A 30 15.86 14.25 4.53
N ASP A 31 17.15 13.91 4.46
CA ASP A 31 17.93 13.86 3.23
C ASP A 31 17.35 12.89 2.20
N TYR A 32 17.00 11.67 2.63
CA TYR A 32 16.36 10.70 1.76
C TYR A 32 15.02 11.21 1.24
N THR A 33 14.20 11.79 2.11
CA THR A 33 12.88 12.31 1.73
C THR A 33 13.00 13.45 0.72
N SER A 34 13.91 14.41 0.97
CA SER A 34 14.18 15.51 0.05
C SER A 34 14.69 15.01 -1.31
N ASN A 35 15.55 13.99 -1.33
CA ASN A 35 16.05 13.37 -2.55
C ASN A 35 14.96 12.61 -3.32
N PHE A 36 14.08 11.89 -2.62
CA PHE A 36 12.94 11.19 -3.21
C PHE A 36 12.02 12.17 -3.95
N ILE A 37 11.74 13.34 -3.35
CA ILE A 37 10.96 14.41 -4.00
C ILE A 37 11.61 14.83 -5.33
N CYS A 38 12.93 15.00 -5.32
CA CYS A 38 13.66 15.54 -6.47
C CYS A 38 13.76 14.56 -7.64
N LYS A 39 13.85 13.26 -7.37
CA LYS A 39 14.07 12.22 -8.39
C LYS A 39 12.78 11.59 -8.89
N ASP A 40 11.90 11.21 -7.97
CA ASP A 40 10.78 10.33 -8.28
C ASP A 40 9.44 11.07 -8.20
N PHE A 41 9.34 12.17 -7.45
CA PHE A 41 8.05 12.79 -7.12
C PHE A 41 7.62 13.96 -8.01
N ARG A 42 8.45 14.42 -8.95
CA ARG A 42 8.12 15.60 -9.79
C ARG A 42 6.93 15.38 -10.74
N ASP A 43 6.62 14.13 -11.06
CA ASP A 43 5.59 13.78 -12.05
C ASP A 43 4.32 13.15 -11.45
N TYR A 44 4.30 12.86 -10.14
CA TYR A 44 3.13 12.29 -9.49
C TYR A 44 2.21 13.41 -8.98
N ASN A 45 0.99 13.46 -9.54
CA ASN A 45 -0.14 14.18 -8.93
C ASN A 45 -0.55 13.37 -7.69
N THR A 46 0.24 13.42 -6.62
CA THR A 46 0.09 12.52 -5.47
C THR A 46 -1.16 12.78 -4.67
N THR A 47 -1.66 11.72 -4.02
CA THR A 47 -2.66 11.85 -2.97
C THR A 47 -2.16 12.76 -1.85
N ASN A 48 -3.11 13.38 -1.14
CA ASN A 48 -2.80 14.24 0.00
C ASN A 48 -1.99 13.48 1.07
N GLU A 49 -2.20 12.18 1.27
CA GLU A 49 -1.60 11.47 2.42
C GLU A 49 -0.09 11.24 2.30
N LEU A 50 0.42 10.77 1.15
CA LEU A 50 1.88 10.59 0.98
C LEU A 50 2.60 11.94 1.02
N TRP A 51 1.99 12.97 0.44
CA TRP A 51 2.53 14.33 0.48
C TRP A 51 2.58 14.90 1.90
N GLU A 52 1.57 14.63 2.74
CA GLU A 52 1.59 14.99 4.16
C GLU A 52 2.77 14.36 4.89
N VAL A 53 3.02 13.06 4.71
CA VAL A 53 4.20 12.39 5.31
C VAL A 53 5.50 13.02 4.81
N ILE A 54 5.63 13.20 3.50
CA ILE A 54 6.84 13.76 2.89
C ILE A 54 7.12 15.18 3.40
N ASN A 55 6.10 16.03 3.52
CA ASN A 55 6.29 17.41 4.00
C ASN A 55 6.77 17.46 5.45
N GLU A 56 6.24 16.59 6.30
CA GLU A 56 6.64 16.47 7.70
C GLU A 56 8.07 15.96 7.86
N LEU A 57 8.51 15.05 6.99
CA LEU A 57 9.81 14.39 7.12
C LEU A 57 10.95 15.10 6.39
N ARG A 58 10.68 15.82 5.29
CA ARG A 58 11.75 16.39 4.42
C ARG A 58 12.64 17.43 5.09
N LEU A 59 12.15 18.09 6.13
CA LEU A 59 12.87 19.16 6.86
C LEU A 59 13.54 18.65 8.13
N MET A 60 13.49 17.34 8.41
CA MET A 60 14.16 16.79 9.58
C MET A 60 15.68 16.91 9.44
N GLY A 61 16.32 17.33 10.53
CA GLY A 61 17.76 17.39 10.71
C GLY A 61 18.10 17.14 12.19
N GLU A 62 19.33 16.72 12.49
CA GLU A 62 19.77 16.47 13.86
C GLU A 62 19.86 17.79 14.65
N GLY A 63 19.14 17.89 15.78
CA GLY A 63 19.08 19.09 16.61
C GLY A 63 18.16 20.21 16.08
N GLU A 64 17.42 19.95 15.00
CA GLU A 64 16.43 20.89 14.46
C GLU A 64 15.12 20.85 15.25
N GLU A 65 14.37 21.96 15.25
CA GLU A 65 13.04 22.05 15.90
C GLU A 65 12.06 20.99 15.38
N TRP A 66 12.25 20.56 14.13
CA TRP A 66 11.42 19.59 13.42
C TRP A 66 11.96 18.17 13.52
N GLU A 67 13.01 17.92 14.30
CA GLU A 67 13.51 16.57 14.57
C GLU A 67 12.40 15.71 15.19
N LYS A 68 12.12 14.57 14.57
CA LYS A 68 11.22 13.56 15.11
C LYS A 68 12.03 12.37 15.60
N THR A 69 11.53 11.72 16.63
CA THR A 69 12.00 10.40 17.09
C THR A 69 11.56 9.31 16.12
N LYS A 70 12.18 8.12 16.25
CA LYS A 70 11.83 6.95 15.45
C LYS A 70 10.33 6.62 15.59
N GLU A 71 9.84 6.63 16.82
CA GLU A 71 8.45 6.30 17.18
C GLU A 71 7.46 7.32 16.61
N GLU A 72 7.82 8.61 16.56
CA GLU A 72 6.97 9.64 15.96
C GLU A 72 6.85 9.50 14.45
N VAL A 73 7.94 9.13 13.76
CA VAL A 73 7.88 8.84 12.33
C VAL A 73 7.06 7.58 12.05
N GLU A 74 7.24 6.53 12.86
CA GLU A 74 6.41 5.31 12.78
C GLU A 74 4.92 5.62 12.94
N ALA A 75 4.57 6.43 13.95
CA ALA A 75 3.20 6.85 14.20
C ALA A 75 2.63 7.68 13.04
N LEU A 76 3.40 8.63 12.51
CA LEU A 76 2.99 9.45 11.36
C LEU A 76 2.66 8.60 10.13
N ILE A 77 3.54 7.64 9.78
CA ILE A 77 3.35 6.76 8.63
C ILE A 77 2.12 5.87 8.84
N GLN A 78 1.95 5.31 10.04
CA GLN A 78 0.80 4.49 10.37
C GLN A 78 -0.51 5.29 10.33
N GLU A 79 -0.51 6.54 10.81
CA GLU A 79 -1.69 7.41 10.81
C GLU A 79 -2.10 7.79 9.39
N LYS A 80 -1.15 8.28 8.59
CA LYS A 80 -1.43 8.85 7.26
C LYS A 80 -1.61 7.79 6.19
N LEU A 81 -0.78 6.75 6.21
CA LEU A 81 -0.75 5.74 5.15
C LEU A 81 -1.36 4.40 5.59
N GLY A 82 -1.61 4.20 6.88
CA GLY A 82 -2.07 2.91 7.40
C GLY A 82 -1.01 1.81 7.29
N ILE A 83 0.27 2.18 7.20
CA ILE A 83 1.38 1.26 6.97
C ILE A 83 2.25 1.17 8.22
N SER A 84 2.53 -0.07 8.65
CA SER A 84 3.59 -0.31 9.62
C SER A 84 4.93 -0.36 8.89
N ILE A 85 5.79 0.65 9.11
CA ILE A 85 7.14 0.67 8.53
C ILE A 85 8.03 -0.45 9.07
N CYS A 86 7.70 -1.05 10.22
CA CYS A 86 8.44 -2.19 10.77
C CYS A 86 8.18 -3.49 10.02
N GLU A 87 7.07 -3.60 9.29
CA GLU A 87 6.70 -4.81 8.53
C GLU A 87 7.15 -4.71 7.07
N PRO A 88 7.72 -5.78 6.47
CA PRO A 88 8.10 -5.76 5.06
C PRO A 88 6.94 -5.38 4.14
N ILE A 89 7.17 -4.39 3.27
CA ILE A 89 6.19 -3.94 2.28
C ILE A 89 6.63 -4.28 0.86
N SER A 90 5.66 -4.61 0.03
CA SER A 90 5.81 -4.83 -1.41
C SER A 90 4.59 -4.28 -2.13
N ILE A 91 4.69 -4.11 -3.47
CA ILE A 91 3.53 -3.74 -4.30
C ILE A 91 2.41 -4.75 -4.07
N LEU A 92 2.72 -6.04 -4.08
CA LEU A 92 1.73 -7.08 -3.87
C LEU A 92 1.02 -6.96 -2.51
N SER A 93 1.78 -6.85 -1.40
CA SER A 93 1.19 -6.81 -0.06
C SER A 93 0.36 -5.55 0.18
N TYR A 94 0.88 -4.39 -0.21
CA TYR A 94 0.19 -3.12 -0.05
C TYR A 94 -1.09 -3.06 -0.89
N THR A 95 -0.99 -3.41 -2.17
CA THR A 95 -2.13 -3.41 -3.10
C THR A 95 -3.20 -4.41 -2.68
N THR A 96 -2.82 -5.59 -2.20
CA THR A 96 -3.80 -6.60 -1.73
C THR A 96 -4.58 -6.07 -0.52
N ASN A 97 -3.91 -5.49 0.46
CA ASN A 97 -4.58 -4.91 1.64
C ASN A 97 -5.50 -3.75 1.26
N LEU A 98 -5.06 -2.88 0.36
CA LEU A 98 -5.86 -1.78 -0.16
C LEU A 98 -7.10 -2.28 -0.92
N PHE A 99 -6.92 -3.26 -1.80
CA PHE A 99 -8.01 -3.89 -2.55
C PHE A 99 -9.05 -4.49 -1.60
N ILE A 100 -8.61 -5.24 -0.58
CA ILE A 100 -9.51 -5.82 0.43
C ILE A 100 -10.26 -4.74 1.20
N LYS A 101 -9.58 -3.67 1.61
CA LYS A 101 -10.20 -2.55 2.32
C LYS A 101 -11.32 -1.92 1.48
N GLN A 102 -11.03 -1.62 0.21
CA GLN A 102 -12.02 -1.05 -0.70
C GLN A 102 -13.16 -2.04 -0.99
N LEU A 103 -12.84 -3.30 -1.27
CA LEU A 103 -13.83 -4.36 -1.52
C LEU A 103 -14.75 -4.56 -0.29
N THR A 104 -14.21 -4.53 0.92
CA THR A 104 -15.00 -4.59 2.16
C THR A 104 -15.99 -3.43 2.26
N SER A 105 -15.56 -2.23 1.87
CA SER A 105 -16.43 -1.04 1.86
C SER A 105 -17.56 -1.18 0.84
N ASP A 106 -17.22 -1.54 -0.40
CA ASP A 106 -18.18 -1.69 -1.50
C ASP A 106 -19.22 -2.78 -1.24
N PHE A 107 -18.81 -3.84 -0.51
CA PHE A 107 -19.63 -5.00 -0.20
C PHE A 107 -19.95 -5.13 1.30
N SER A 108 -20.02 -4.00 2.02
CA SER A 108 -20.21 -3.96 3.49
C SER A 108 -21.43 -4.72 4.02
N THR A 109 -22.44 -4.98 3.19
CA THR A 109 -23.65 -5.75 3.55
C THR A 109 -23.73 -7.13 2.89
N ASN A 110 -22.78 -7.49 2.02
CA ASN A 110 -22.79 -8.75 1.30
C ASN A 110 -22.02 -9.82 2.09
N SER A 111 -22.74 -10.64 2.86
CA SER A 111 -22.14 -11.67 3.72
C SER A 111 -21.29 -12.69 2.97
N LEU A 112 -21.59 -12.99 1.70
CA LEU A 112 -20.82 -13.92 0.89
C LEU A 112 -19.43 -13.34 0.57
N VAL A 113 -19.38 -12.11 0.05
CA VAL A 113 -18.11 -11.44 -0.26
C VAL A 113 -17.27 -11.23 1.00
N LEU A 114 -17.92 -10.82 2.11
CA LEU A 114 -17.24 -10.70 3.40
C LEU A 114 -16.64 -12.03 3.89
N SER A 115 -17.30 -13.16 3.64
CA SER A 115 -16.76 -14.48 3.98
C SER A 115 -15.48 -14.83 3.18
N PHE A 116 -15.41 -14.44 1.90
CA PHE A 116 -14.20 -14.61 1.09
C PHE A 116 -13.07 -13.71 1.58
N ILE A 117 -13.40 -12.48 1.97
CA ILE A 117 -12.43 -11.54 2.53
C ILE A 117 -11.84 -12.06 3.84
N GLU A 118 -12.64 -12.64 4.73
CA GLU A 118 -12.14 -13.19 5.99
C GLU A 118 -11.17 -14.36 5.75
N GLN A 119 -11.48 -15.28 4.83
CA GLN A 119 -10.54 -16.34 4.43
C GLN A 119 -9.24 -15.77 3.84
N THR A 120 -9.35 -14.68 3.08
CA THR A 120 -8.19 -13.99 2.50
C THR A 120 -7.30 -13.38 3.59
N LYS A 121 -7.91 -12.75 4.61
CA LYS A 121 -7.18 -12.17 5.74
C LYS A 121 -6.40 -13.22 6.53
N GLU A 122 -6.95 -14.43 6.69
CA GLU A 122 -6.25 -15.54 7.34
C GLU A 122 -4.92 -15.85 6.62
N LEU A 123 -4.95 -16.00 5.30
CA LEU A 123 -3.73 -16.22 4.49
C LEU A 123 -2.74 -15.04 4.57
N ILE A 124 -3.24 -13.81 4.63
CA ILE A 124 -2.41 -12.61 4.78
C ILE A 124 -1.65 -12.60 6.12
N THR A 125 -2.22 -13.16 7.21
CA THR A 125 -1.49 -13.28 8.48
C THR A 125 -0.24 -14.14 8.36
N TYR A 126 -0.22 -15.08 7.41
CA TYR A 126 0.93 -15.92 7.08
C TYR A 126 1.80 -15.33 5.96
N GLN A 127 1.58 -14.07 5.59
CA GLN A 127 2.27 -13.37 4.49
C GLN A 127 2.07 -14.02 3.10
N GLU A 128 1.04 -14.86 2.93
CA GLU A 128 0.74 -15.57 1.67
C GLU A 128 -0.07 -14.71 0.68
N TYR A 129 0.37 -13.48 0.43
CA TYR A 129 -0.40 -12.48 -0.33
C TYR A 129 -0.79 -12.91 -1.75
N THR A 130 0.08 -13.60 -2.48
CA THR A 130 -0.25 -14.09 -3.84
C THR A 130 -1.41 -15.07 -3.79
N LEU A 131 -1.30 -16.09 -2.94
CA LEU A 131 -2.32 -17.12 -2.79
C LEU A 131 -3.64 -16.53 -2.28
N ALA A 132 -3.54 -15.61 -1.32
CA ALA A 132 -4.69 -14.88 -0.77
C ALA A 132 -5.46 -14.15 -1.88
N LEU A 133 -4.76 -13.32 -2.67
CA LEU A 133 -5.38 -12.55 -3.74
C LEU A 133 -5.95 -13.45 -4.84
N GLU A 134 -5.22 -14.50 -5.24
CA GLU A 134 -5.72 -15.47 -6.22
C GLU A 134 -7.02 -16.14 -5.77
N ASN A 135 -7.07 -16.63 -4.53
CA ASN A 135 -8.24 -17.33 -3.99
C ASN A 135 -9.45 -16.40 -3.89
N LEU A 136 -9.22 -15.15 -3.51
CA LEU A 136 -10.27 -14.14 -3.49
C LEU A 136 -10.83 -13.88 -4.89
N LEU A 137 -9.97 -13.59 -5.87
CA LEU A 137 -10.40 -13.31 -7.24
C LEU A 137 -11.10 -14.51 -7.89
N LYS A 138 -10.61 -15.74 -7.66
CA LYS A 138 -11.28 -16.98 -8.09
C LYS A 138 -12.67 -17.09 -7.48
N SER A 139 -12.79 -16.90 -6.17
CA SER A 139 -14.07 -17.02 -5.45
C SER A 139 -15.09 -15.98 -5.94
N LEU A 140 -14.65 -14.75 -6.22
CA LEU A 140 -15.49 -13.70 -6.80
C LEU A 140 -15.94 -14.07 -8.21
N LEU A 141 -15.03 -14.60 -9.04
CA LEU A 141 -15.31 -15.01 -10.42
C LEU A 141 -16.27 -16.20 -10.48
N GLU A 142 -16.05 -17.23 -9.66
CA GLU A 142 -16.91 -18.42 -9.58
C GLU A 142 -18.36 -18.09 -9.18
N LYS A 143 -18.55 -17.02 -8.41
CA LYS A 143 -19.87 -16.54 -7.99
C LYS A 143 -20.40 -15.42 -8.87
N CYS A 144 -19.71 -15.09 -9.95
CA CYS A 144 -20.06 -14.00 -10.87
C CYS A 144 -20.35 -12.68 -10.13
N ILE A 145 -19.52 -12.34 -9.13
CA ILE A 145 -19.65 -11.09 -8.39
C ILE A 145 -19.05 -9.95 -9.23
N SER A 146 -19.90 -9.05 -9.73
CA SER A 146 -19.47 -7.82 -10.41
C SER A 146 -18.81 -6.87 -9.41
N ILE A 147 -17.55 -6.53 -9.62
CA ILE A 147 -16.77 -5.62 -8.77
C ILE A 147 -16.75 -4.22 -9.40
N PRO A 148 -16.86 -3.12 -8.62
CA PRO A 148 -16.67 -1.78 -9.14
C PRO A 148 -15.33 -1.64 -9.87
N ARG A 149 -15.35 -0.94 -11.02
CA ARG A 149 -14.17 -0.76 -11.87
C ARG A 149 -13.00 -0.15 -11.10
N ASP A 150 -13.26 0.89 -10.32
CA ASP A 150 -12.23 1.60 -9.57
C ASP A 150 -11.57 0.70 -8.51
N THR A 151 -12.34 -0.21 -7.92
CA THR A 151 -11.84 -1.20 -6.96
C THR A 151 -10.99 -2.25 -7.65
N LEU A 152 -11.44 -2.75 -8.80
CA LEU A 152 -10.67 -3.73 -9.58
C LEU A 152 -9.39 -3.12 -10.20
N ALA A 153 -9.38 -1.82 -10.50
CA ALA A 153 -8.21 -1.10 -11.02
C ALA A 153 -7.08 -0.97 -9.98
N ILE A 154 -7.37 -1.11 -8.68
CA ILE A 154 -6.34 -1.12 -7.63
C ILE A 154 -5.27 -2.18 -7.92
N ILE A 155 -5.68 -3.35 -8.42
CA ILE A 155 -4.76 -4.47 -8.67
C ILE A 155 -4.04 -4.37 -10.03
N ASP A 156 -4.27 -3.34 -10.84
CA ASP A 156 -3.58 -3.13 -12.14
C ASP A 156 -2.05 -3.04 -12.00
N VAL A 157 -1.60 -2.54 -10.85
CA VAL A 157 -0.18 -2.36 -10.53
C VAL A 157 0.56 -3.69 -10.34
N ILE A 158 -0.16 -4.80 -10.13
CA ILE A 158 0.43 -6.12 -9.89
C ILE A 158 0.81 -6.74 -11.23
N GLU A 159 2.10 -7.06 -11.41
CA GLU A 159 2.63 -7.59 -12.67
C GLU A 159 2.44 -9.10 -12.87
N ASP A 160 1.94 -9.81 -11.85
CA ASP A 160 1.74 -11.25 -11.90
C ASP A 160 0.76 -11.66 -13.03
N SER A 161 1.26 -12.53 -13.92
CA SER A 161 0.54 -12.91 -15.13
C SER A 161 -0.76 -13.68 -14.85
N TYR A 162 -0.83 -14.42 -13.75
CA TYR A 162 -2.00 -15.21 -13.39
C TYR A 162 -3.06 -14.33 -12.73
N ILE A 163 -2.66 -13.45 -11.81
CA ILE A 163 -3.55 -12.44 -11.22
C ILE A 163 -4.17 -11.55 -12.30
N LYS A 164 -3.37 -11.08 -13.28
CA LYS A 164 -3.87 -10.30 -14.42
C LYS A 164 -4.95 -11.03 -15.22
N ARG A 165 -4.85 -12.35 -15.40
CA ARG A 165 -5.87 -13.14 -16.11
C ARG A 165 -7.17 -13.24 -15.31
N LEU A 166 -7.07 -13.45 -13.99
CA LEU A 166 -8.24 -13.49 -13.11
C LEU A 166 -8.95 -12.12 -13.10
N GLN A 167 -8.17 -11.05 -12.97
CA GLN A 167 -8.68 -9.68 -13.06
C GLN A 167 -9.36 -9.40 -14.41
N ALA A 168 -8.71 -9.73 -15.54
CA ALA A 168 -9.29 -9.60 -16.88
C ALA A 168 -10.62 -10.35 -17.03
N SER A 169 -10.76 -11.50 -16.38
CA SER A 169 -12.00 -12.27 -16.39
C SER A 169 -13.09 -11.56 -15.59
N LEU A 170 -12.76 -10.99 -14.42
CA LEU A 170 -13.68 -10.21 -13.60
C LEU A 170 -14.13 -8.90 -14.26
N TRP A 171 -13.31 -8.30 -15.14
CA TRP A 171 -13.70 -7.14 -15.93
C TRP A 171 -14.85 -7.43 -16.92
N GLY A 172 -15.04 -8.70 -17.30
CA GLY A 172 -16.07 -9.14 -18.24
C GLY A 172 -17.34 -9.71 -17.60
N VAL A 173 -17.39 -9.80 -16.26
CA VAL A 173 -18.56 -10.18 -15.46
C VAL A 173 -19.47 -8.97 -15.28
#